data_AF-A0A6N8VJT3-F1
#
_entry.id   AF-A0A6N8VJT3-F1
#
_cell.length_a   1.000
_cell.length_b   1.000
_cell.length_c   1.000
_cell.angle_alpha   90.00
_cell.angle_beta   90.00
_cell.angle_gamma   90.00
#
_symmetry.space_group_name_H-M   'P 1'
#
loop_
_entity.id
_entity.type
_entity.pdbx_description
1 polymer ?
#
loop_
_entity_poly.entity_id
_entity_poly.type
_entity_poly.pdbx_seq_one_letter_code
_entity_poly.pdbx_strand_id
1 'polypeptide(L)'
;MTTAHRARATHSPGLDHGDHIAVLKFGSSVLASPRDYTGAAEVIAAEVARGRKVVAVVSAMGETTDSLLSAARSVTPVPSDTMLGALLATGEEASVALLSLALAAQGVCAVGFNASRVPVRTNGALQDADPVFVDAGQIRAAFRTRDAVVFPGFIGVDMTGVASVLGRGGSDLTALFLGDALEAAEIRLIKDVDGIFPSDPRKGSAVAPFRELSWDRAREIGGGVVQPKA
;
A
#
# COMPACT_ATOMS: atom_id res chain seq x y z
N MET A 1 -5.93 50.74 14.40
CA MET A 1 -5.18 49.77 15.25
C MET A 1 -5.77 48.40 14.96
N THR A 2 -5.50 47.76 13.81
CA THR A 2 -4.25 47.17 13.33
C THR A 2 -3.67 46.14 14.30
N THR A 3 -3.90 44.85 14.04
CA THR A 3 -2.81 43.88 13.90
C THR A 3 -3.27 42.67 13.09
N ALA A 4 -2.72 42.54 11.89
CA ALA A 4 -2.81 41.37 11.04
C ALA A 4 -1.82 40.31 11.54
N HIS A 5 -2.29 39.09 11.82
CA HIS A 5 -1.41 37.96 12.00
C HIS A 5 -1.08 37.37 10.62
N ARG A 6 0.10 37.72 10.10
CA ARG A 6 0.76 36.97 9.02
C ARG A 6 1.21 35.63 9.58
N ALA A 7 0.59 34.54 9.12
CA ALA A 7 1.19 33.21 9.21
C ALA A 7 2.27 33.11 8.12
N ARG A 8 3.52 32.90 8.53
CA ARG A 8 4.64 32.57 7.65
C ARG A 8 4.38 31.20 7.02
N ALA A 9 4.21 31.14 5.70
CA ALA A 9 4.48 29.93 4.96
C ALA A 9 6.00 29.73 4.93
N THR A 10 6.50 28.79 5.73
CA THR A 10 7.86 28.27 5.57
C THR A 10 7.86 27.41 4.31
N HIS A 11 8.40 27.99 3.24
CA HIS A 11 8.72 27.29 2.01
C HIS A 11 9.66 26.12 2.36
N SER A 12 9.18 24.88 2.28
CA SER A 12 10.01 23.70 2.47
C SER A 12 10.82 23.47 1.19
N PRO A 13 12.15 23.37 1.25
CA PRO A 13 12.99 23.21 0.07
C PRO A 13 12.80 21.80 -0.53
N GLY A 14 12.56 21.75 -1.85
CA GLY A 14 12.79 20.59 -2.72
C GLY A 14 11.98 19.32 -2.45
N LEU A 15 10.71 19.27 -2.86
CA LEU A 15 9.94 18.02 -2.98
C LEU A 15 10.31 17.20 -4.23
N ASP A 16 11.36 17.59 -4.94
CA ASP A 16 11.72 17.04 -6.24
C ASP A 16 12.49 15.71 -6.13
N HIS A 17 13.08 15.38 -4.96
CA HIS A 17 13.84 14.14 -4.74
C HIS A 17 13.15 13.23 -3.72
N GLY A 18 13.09 11.92 -3.98
CA GLY A 18 12.38 10.93 -3.16
C GLY A 18 13.02 10.59 -1.80
N ASP A 19 14.14 11.23 -1.44
CA ASP A 19 14.96 11.00 -0.23
C ASP A 19 14.22 11.10 1.11
N HIS A 20 13.01 11.66 1.13
CA HIS A 20 12.17 11.80 2.33
C HIS A 20 10.83 11.03 2.23
N ILE A 21 10.62 10.26 1.16
CA ILE A 21 9.42 9.44 0.97
C ILE A 21 9.67 8.04 1.54
N ALA A 22 8.74 7.56 2.37
CA ALA A 22 8.67 6.17 2.79
C ALA A 22 7.39 5.52 2.24
N VAL A 23 7.52 4.35 1.64
CA VAL A 23 6.39 3.51 1.24
C VAL A 23 6.16 2.45 2.31
N LEU A 24 5.00 2.48 2.96
CA LEU A 24 4.61 1.53 4.00
C LEU A 24 3.47 0.67 3.48
N LYS A 25 3.71 -0.64 3.34
CA LYS A 25 2.67 -1.57 2.93
C LYS A 25 2.11 -2.31 4.13
N PHE A 26 0.80 -2.28 4.31
CA PHE A 26 0.08 -3.00 5.35
C PHE A 26 -0.63 -4.22 4.76
N GLY A 27 -0.30 -5.42 5.25
CA GLY A 27 -0.95 -6.67 4.87
C GLY A 27 -2.32 -6.88 5.50
N SER A 28 -3.10 -7.81 4.95
CA SER A 28 -4.43 -8.18 5.49
C SER A 28 -4.37 -8.77 6.90
N SER A 29 -3.26 -9.45 7.26
CA SER A 29 -3.03 -9.95 8.62
C SER A 29 -2.78 -8.83 9.64
N VAL A 30 -2.24 -7.69 9.18
CA VAL A 30 -2.06 -6.47 9.98
C VAL A 30 -3.36 -5.67 10.05
N LEU A 31 -4.14 -5.66 8.98
CA LEU A 31 -5.45 -5.00 8.89
C LEU A 31 -6.59 -6.01 9.04
N ALA A 32 -6.59 -6.79 10.13
CA ALA A 32 -7.53 -7.89 10.30
C ALA A 32 -8.96 -7.41 10.64
N SER A 33 -9.08 -6.25 11.28
CA SER A 33 -10.32 -5.67 11.79
C SER A 33 -10.32 -4.14 11.73
N PRO A 34 -11.48 -3.48 11.87
CA PRO A 34 -11.55 -2.01 11.89
C PRO A 34 -10.70 -1.35 12.97
N ARG A 35 -10.39 -2.06 14.07
CA ARG A 35 -9.59 -1.52 15.17
C ARG A 35 -8.11 -1.38 14.81
N ASP A 36 -7.63 -2.21 13.89
CA ASP A 36 -6.20 -2.29 13.56
C ASP A 36 -5.73 -1.08 12.73
N TYR A 37 -6.65 -0.39 12.07
CA TYR A 37 -6.38 0.85 11.32
C TYR A 37 -5.84 1.98 12.21
N THR A 38 -6.21 2.00 13.49
CA THR A 38 -5.65 2.96 14.46
C THR A 38 -4.15 2.71 14.66
N GLY A 39 -3.74 1.44 14.82
CA GLY A 39 -2.33 1.08 14.94
C GLY A 39 -1.55 1.35 13.66
N ALA A 40 -2.13 1.07 12.49
CA ALA A 40 -1.51 1.43 11.21
C ALA A 40 -1.33 2.96 11.06
N ALA A 41 -2.31 3.75 11.49
CA ALA A 41 -2.22 5.20 11.51
C ALA A 41 -1.14 5.70 12.49
N GLU A 42 -0.95 5.07 13.64
CA GLU A 42 0.12 5.41 14.60
C GLU A 42 1.51 5.21 13.99
N VAL A 43 1.72 4.11 13.24
CA VAL A 43 2.97 3.85 12.52
C VAL A 43 3.25 4.95 11.50
N ILE A 44 2.24 5.36 10.73
CA ILE A 44 2.36 6.43 9.74
C ILE A 44 2.64 7.78 10.43
N ALA A 45 1.91 8.10 11.51
CA ALA A 45 2.09 9.32 12.28
C ALA A 45 3.52 9.43 12.84
N ALA A 46 4.11 8.31 13.27
CA ALA A 46 5.49 8.27 13.73
C ALA A 46 6.49 8.59 12.62
N GLU A 47 6.30 8.12 11.39
CA GLU A 47 7.17 8.48 10.25
C GLU A 47 6.98 9.95 9.84
N VAL A 48 5.74 10.45 9.85
CA VAL A 48 5.45 11.88 9.61
C VAL A 48 6.11 12.77 10.65
N ALA A 49 6.09 12.38 11.93
CA ALA A 49 6.76 13.10 13.02
C ALA A 49 8.30 13.14 12.85
N ARG A 50 8.88 12.20 12.10
CA ARG A 50 10.31 12.20 11.71
C ARG A 50 10.58 13.07 10.47
N GLY A 51 9.57 13.76 9.94
CA GLY A 51 9.69 14.63 8.77
C GLY A 51 9.58 13.88 7.43
N ARG A 52 9.16 12.61 7.43
CA ARG A 52 8.94 11.86 6.19
C ARG A 52 7.58 12.15 5.58
N LYS A 53 7.50 12.02 4.26
CA LYS A 53 6.24 11.88 3.53
C LYS A 53 5.94 10.39 3.36
N VAL A 54 4.69 9.99 3.55
CA VAL A 54 4.33 8.57 3.58
C VAL A 54 3.39 8.21 2.44
N VAL A 55 3.73 7.17 1.69
CA VAL A 55 2.79 6.45 0.83
C VAL A 55 2.39 5.17 1.56
N ALA A 56 1.15 5.09 2.04
CA ALA A 56 0.62 3.90 2.67
C ALA A 56 -0.10 3.04 1.63
N VAL A 57 0.37 1.82 1.38
CA VAL A 57 -0.31 0.83 0.52
C VAL A 57 -1.05 -0.15 1.41
N VAL A 58 -2.36 -0.28 1.24
CA VAL A 58 -3.20 -1.18 2.04
C VAL A 58 -3.62 -2.39 1.24
N SER A 59 -3.82 -3.52 1.94
CA SER A 59 -4.54 -4.69 1.42
C SER A 59 -5.97 -4.66 1.95
N ALA A 60 -6.86 -5.44 1.34
CA ALA A 60 -8.22 -5.62 1.85
C ALA A 60 -8.19 -6.15 3.29
N MET A 61 -9.14 -5.69 4.11
CA MET A 61 -9.24 -6.01 5.53
C MET A 61 -9.43 -7.53 5.75
N GLY A 62 -8.55 -8.17 6.52
CA GLY A 62 -8.66 -9.59 6.89
C GLY A 62 -8.90 -10.51 5.68
N GLU A 63 -9.96 -11.32 5.75
CA GLU A 63 -10.34 -12.29 4.70
C GLU A 63 -11.33 -11.71 3.67
N THR A 64 -11.40 -10.38 3.54
CA THR A 64 -12.38 -9.72 2.64
C THR A 64 -12.20 -10.16 1.19
N THR A 65 -10.97 -10.25 0.67
CA THR A 65 -10.71 -10.70 -0.70
C THR A 65 -11.25 -12.10 -0.94
N ASP A 66 -11.00 -13.04 -0.03
CA ASP A 66 -11.48 -14.42 -0.14
C ASP A 66 -13.01 -14.50 -0.04
N SER A 67 -13.61 -13.68 0.83
CA SER A 67 -15.06 -13.57 0.95
C SER A 67 -15.71 -13.04 -0.33
N LEU A 68 -15.12 -12.02 -0.96
CA LEU A 68 -15.59 -11.47 -2.24
C LEU A 68 -15.43 -12.48 -3.39
N LEU A 69 -14.30 -13.19 -3.46
CA LEU A 69 -14.08 -14.28 -4.41
C LEU A 69 -15.14 -15.38 -4.25
N SER A 70 -15.43 -15.78 -3.02
CA SER A 70 -16.44 -16.78 -2.71
C SER A 70 -17.84 -16.31 -3.12
N ALA A 71 -18.18 -15.04 -2.84
CA ALA A 71 -19.44 -14.44 -3.23
C ALA A 71 -19.62 -14.36 -4.76
N ALA A 72 -18.57 -14.01 -5.51
CA ALA A 72 -18.63 -14.02 -6.97
C ALA A 72 -18.91 -15.43 -7.52
N ARG A 73 -18.22 -16.44 -6.96
CA ARG A 73 -18.35 -17.85 -7.37
C ARG A 73 -19.70 -18.46 -7.03
N SER A 74 -20.37 -17.98 -5.99
CA SER A 74 -21.72 -18.41 -5.65
C SER A 74 -22.79 -17.84 -6.60
N VAL A 75 -22.51 -16.69 -7.23
CA VAL A 75 -23.36 -16.11 -8.28
C VAL A 75 -23.14 -16.82 -9.62
N THR A 76 -21.89 -17.09 -9.99
CA THR A 76 -21.54 -17.82 -11.21
C THR A 76 -20.21 -18.58 -11.05
N PRO A 77 -20.10 -19.83 -11.54
CA PRO A 77 -18.84 -20.57 -11.49
C PRO A 77 -17.73 -19.95 -12.36
N VAL A 78 -18.10 -19.10 -13.33
CA VAL A 78 -17.17 -18.44 -14.26
C VAL A 78 -17.48 -16.94 -14.27
N PRO A 79 -17.06 -16.19 -13.24
CA PRO A 79 -17.23 -14.74 -13.23
C PRO A 79 -16.40 -14.10 -14.35
N SER A 80 -16.89 -13.02 -14.94
CA SER A 80 -16.09 -12.26 -15.91
C SER A 80 -14.93 -11.57 -15.20
N ASP A 81 -13.76 -11.55 -15.84
CA ASP A 81 -12.56 -11.00 -15.21
C ASP A 81 -12.71 -9.52 -14.84
N THR A 82 -13.33 -8.75 -15.74
CA THR A 82 -13.63 -7.34 -15.52
C THR A 82 -14.48 -7.11 -14.26
N MET A 83 -15.58 -7.87 -14.10
CA MET A 83 -16.47 -7.67 -12.96
C MET A 83 -15.90 -8.26 -11.68
N LEU A 84 -15.09 -9.33 -11.78
CA LEU A 84 -14.38 -9.86 -10.64
C LEU A 84 -13.35 -8.84 -10.13
N GLY A 85 -12.54 -8.26 -11.01
CA GLY A 85 -11.58 -7.21 -10.65
C GLY A 85 -12.26 -6.01 -10.01
N ALA A 86 -13.39 -5.55 -10.57
CA ALA A 86 -14.20 -4.49 -10.00
C ALA A 86 -14.73 -4.84 -8.60
N LEU A 87 -15.18 -6.09 -8.39
CA LEU A 87 -15.64 -6.55 -7.08
C LEU A 87 -14.50 -6.56 -6.06
N LEU A 88 -13.34 -7.12 -6.41
CA LEU A 88 -12.21 -7.20 -5.49
C LEU A 88 -11.66 -5.81 -5.11
N ALA A 89 -11.69 -4.87 -6.05
CA ALA A 89 -11.31 -3.48 -5.79
C ALA A 89 -12.12 -2.84 -4.65
N THR A 90 -13.37 -3.25 -4.43
CA THR A 90 -14.19 -2.71 -3.33
C THR A 90 -13.57 -2.99 -1.95
N GLY A 91 -12.88 -4.12 -1.77
CA GLY A 91 -12.22 -4.45 -0.50
C GLY A 91 -11.00 -3.58 -0.23
N GLU A 92 -10.22 -3.31 -1.28
CA GLU A 92 -9.04 -2.43 -1.22
C GLU A 92 -9.44 -0.97 -1.00
N GLU A 93 -10.46 -0.49 -1.73
CA GLU A 93 -10.98 0.87 -1.58
C GLU A 93 -11.62 1.12 -0.21
N ALA A 94 -12.32 0.13 0.36
CA ALA A 94 -12.81 0.21 1.73
C ALA A 94 -11.65 0.38 2.73
N SER A 95 -10.54 -0.32 2.51
CA SER A 95 -9.36 -0.25 3.37
C SER A 95 -8.65 1.11 3.26
N VAL A 96 -8.60 1.69 2.05
CA VAL A 96 -8.12 3.06 1.84
C VAL A 96 -8.95 4.06 2.66
N ALA A 97 -10.28 3.93 2.60
CA ALA A 97 -11.19 4.80 3.32
C ALA A 97 -11.03 4.67 4.84
N LEU A 98 -10.97 3.45 5.36
CA LEU A 98 -10.79 3.17 6.79
C LEU A 98 -9.47 3.74 7.33
N LEU A 99 -8.36 3.53 6.62
CA LEU A 99 -7.07 4.09 7.04
C LEU A 99 -7.06 5.63 6.96
N SER A 100 -7.66 6.20 5.92
CA SER A 100 -7.78 7.66 5.79
C SER A 100 -8.57 8.28 6.95
N LEU A 101 -9.65 7.62 7.40
CA LEU A 101 -10.41 8.04 8.57
C LEU A 101 -9.58 7.95 9.86
N ALA A 102 -8.83 6.87 10.06
CA ALA A 102 -7.97 6.69 11.22
C ALA A 102 -6.85 7.76 11.27
N LEU A 103 -6.22 8.07 10.13
CA LEU A 103 -5.22 9.13 10.01
C LEU A 103 -5.80 10.51 10.35
N ALA A 104 -6.99 10.81 9.83
CA ALA A 104 -7.67 12.07 10.13
C ALA A 104 -8.00 12.20 11.63
N ALA A 105 -8.45 11.11 12.27
CA ALA A 105 -8.72 11.09 13.71
C ALA A 105 -7.47 11.34 14.56
N GLN A 106 -6.28 11.01 14.05
CA GLN A 106 -4.98 11.28 14.70
C GLN A 106 -4.36 12.62 14.30
N GLY A 107 -5.04 13.42 13.48
CA GLY A 107 -4.55 14.72 13.03
C GLY A 107 -3.47 14.66 11.94
N VAL A 108 -3.25 13.50 11.31
CA VAL A 108 -2.35 13.37 10.16
C VAL A 108 -3.07 13.88 8.91
N CYS A 109 -2.49 14.86 8.21
CA CYS A 109 -3.06 15.39 6.98
C CYS A 109 -2.87 14.40 5.82
N ALA A 110 -3.83 13.52 5.60
CA ALA A 110 -3.76 12.47 4.59
C ALA A 110 -4.74 12.69 3.42
N VAL A 111 -4.49 12.00 2.30
CA VAL A 111 -5.45 11.84 1.21
C VAL A 111 -5.50 10.38 0.75
N GLY A 112 -6.69 9.82 0.62
CA GLY A 112 -6.90 8.52 -0.02
C GLY A 112 -6.97 8.67 -1.53
N PHE A 113 -6.21 7.84 -2.25
CA PHE A 113 -6.32 7.67 -3.70
C PHE A 113 -7.09 6.40 -4.02
N ASN A 114 -7.76 6.41 -5.16
CA ASN A 114 -8.41 5.25 -5.73
C ASN A 114 -8.11 5.21 -7.23
N ALA A 115 -8.56 4.15 -7.90
CA ALA A 115 -8.33 3.96 -9.33
C ALA A 115 -8.83 5.12 -10.21
N SER A 116 -9.81 5.90 -9.73
CA SER A 116 -10.33 7.06 -10.48
C SER A 116 -9.50 8.34 -10.34
N ARG A 117 -8.72 8.48 -9.26
CA ARG A 117 -7.83 9.65 -9.05
C ARG A 117 -6.44 9.43 -9.63
N VAL A 118 -5.76 8.39 -9.17
CA VAL A 118 -4.38 8.06 -9.57
C VAL A 118 -4.30 6.56 -9.82
N PRO A 119 -4.68 6.09 -11.02
CA PRO A 119 -4.62 4.67 -11.34
C PRO A 119 -3.18 4.19 -11.46
N VAL A 120 -2.91 3.01 -10.92
CA VAL A 120 -1.77 2.20 -11.35
C VAL A 120 -2.17 1.57 -12.69
N ARG A 121 -1.51 1.97 -13.77
CA ARG A 121 -1.73 1.41 -15.09
C ARG A 121 -1.07 0.05 -15.20
N THR A 122 -1.77 -0.89 -15.83
CA THR A 122 -1.33 -2.27 -15.95
C THR A 122 -1.34 -2.76 -17.39
N ASN A 123 -0.61 -3.85 -17.62
CA ASN A 123 -0.64 -4.63 -18.86
C ASN A 123 -0.75 -6.12 -18.53
N GLY A 124 -1.14 -6.94 -19.52
CA GLY A 124 -1.27 -8.39 -19.37
C GLY A 124 -2.68 -8.85 -19.02
N ALA A 125 -2.77 -10.03 -18.39
CA ALA A 125 -4.05 -10.64 -18.05
C ALA A 125 -4.73 -9.92 -16.88
N LEU A 126 -6.05 -9.68 -16.96
CA LEU A 126 -6.79 -8.90 -15.96
C LEU A 126 -6.73 -9.48 -14.53
N GLN A 127 -6.49 -10.79 -14.38
CA GLN A 127 -6.38 -11.46 -13.07
C GLN A 127 -4.96 -11.59 -12.53
N ASP A 128 -3.95 -11.21 -13.31
CA ASP A 128 -2.54 -11.34 -12.96
C ASP A 128 -1.69 -10.29 -13.68
N ALA A 129 -2.17 -9.06 -13.72
CA ALA A 129 -1.59 -7.99 -14.50
C ALA A 129 -0.27 -7.48 -13.90
N ASP A 130 0.57 -6.88 -14.74
CA ASP A 130 1.81 -6.23 -14.32
C ASP A 130 1.63 -4.71 -14.30
N PRO A 131 2.05 -4.02 -13.22
CA PRO A 131 2.03 -2.57 -13.19
C PRO A 131 3.10 -2.01 -14.13
N VAL A 132 2.72 -1.03 -14.95
CA VAL A 132 3.59 -0.44 -15.97
C VAL A 132 3.73 1.08 -15.85
N PHE A 133 2.77 1.77 -15.23
CA PHE A 133 2.85 3.21 -15.05
C PHE A 133 2.02 3.70 -13.87
N VAL A 134 2.51 4.73 -13.18
CA VAL A 134 1.75 5.54 -12.24
C VAL A 134 2.18 7.00 -12.42
N ASP A 135 1.23 7.93 -12.25
CA ASP A 135 1.56 9.35 -12.28
C ASP A 135 2.19 9.78 -10.95
N ALA A 136 3.50 9.57 -10.82
CA ALA A 136 4.29 10.00 -9.67
C ALA A 136 4.20 11.52 -9.43
N GLY A 137 3.99 12.31 -10.49
CA GLY A 137 3.82 13.76 -10.41
C GLY A 137 2.59 14.15 -9.59
N GLN A 138 1.47 13.44 -9.76
CA GLN A 138 0.26 13.65 -8.95
C GLN A 138 0.47 13.30 -7.47
N ILE A 139 1.22 12.23 -7.18
CA ILE A 139 1.55 11.84 -5.80
C ILE A 139 2.44 12.91 -5.15
N ARG A 140 3.51 13.34 -5.82
CA ARG A 140 4.40 14.42 -5.35
C ARG A 140 3.64 15.73 -5.16
N ALA A 141 2.74 16.05 -6.08
CA ALA A 141 1.89 17.24 -6.00
C ALA A 141 0.99 17.23 -4.76
N ALA A 142 0.49 16.07 -4.33
CA ALA A 142 -0.29 15.92 -3.11
C ALA A 142 0.54 16.22 -1.86
N PHE A 143 1.80 15.79 -1.81
CA PHE A 143 2.71 16.05 -0.68
C PHE A 143 3.02 17.52 -0.41
N ARG A 144 2.68 18.44 -1.33
CA ARG A 144 2.72 19.88 -1.09
C ARG A 144 1.77 20.34 0.02
N THR A 145 0.69 19.60 0.24
CA THR A 145 -0.37 19.95 1.23
C THR A 145 -0.73 18.81 2.17
N ARG A 146 -0.21 17.62 1.92
CA ARG A 146 -0.49 16.38 2.65
C ARG A 146 0.80 15.80 3.20
N ASP A 147 0.70 15.08 4.30
CA ASP A 147 1.79 14.36 4.94
C ASP A 147 1.80 12.88 4.53
N ALA A 148 0.61 12.33 4.25
CA ALA A 148 0.45 10.96 3.80
C ALA A 148 -0.50 10.85 2.60
N VAL A 149 -0.26 9.86 1.76
CA VAL A 149 -1.16 9.39 0.71
C VAL A 149 -1.46 7.93 0.95
N VAL A 150 -2.73 7.52 0.86
CA VAL A 150 -3.14 6.12 1.01
C VAL A 150 -3.54 5.56 -0.35
N PHE A 151 -2.93 4.44 -0.75
CA PHE A 151 -3.14 3.75 -2.02
C PHE A 151 -3.75 2.37 -1.80
N PRO A 152 -4.70 1.95 -2.66
CA PRO A 152 -5.12 0.56 -2.70
C PRO A 152 -3.99 -0.27 -3.31
N GLY A 153 -3.60 -1.36 -2.63
CA GLY A 153 -2.75 -2.38 -3.22
C GLY A 153 -3.54 -3.29 -4.15
N PHE A 154 -2.87 -4.25 -4.78
CA PHE A 154 -3.46 -5.37 -5.53
C PHE A 154 -4.26 -5.01 -6.79
N ILE A 155 -4.78 -3.79 -6.92
CA ILE A 155 -5.59 -3.34 -8.06
C ILE A 155 -4.85 -2.39 -8.98
N GLY A 156 -5.26 -2.39 -10.23
CA GLY A 156 -4.83 -1.45 -11.25
C GLY A 156 -5.89 -1.27 -12.32
N VAL A 157 -5.56 -0.48 -13.34
CA VAL A 157 -6.43 -0.20 -14.47
C VAL A 157 -5.63 -0.44 -15.74
N ASP A 158 -6.15 -1.25 -16.66
CA ASP A 158 -5.46 -1.48 -17.93
C ASP A 158 -5.42 -0.22 -18.81
N MET A 159 -4.88 -0.36 -20.02
CA MET A 159 -4.80 0.74 -20.99
C MET A 159 -6.17 1.15 -21.55
N THR A 160 -7.21 0.32 -21.41
CA THR A 160 -8.57 0.59 -21.88
C THR A 160 -9.48 1.20 -20.81
N GLY A 161 -9.00 1.28 -19.56
CA GLY A 161 -9.78 1.79 -18.43
C GLY A 161 -10.49 0.71 -17.62
N VAL A 162 -10.20 -0.57 -17.88
CA VAL A 162 -10.81 -1.72 -17.20
C VAL A 162 -10.02 -2.07 -15.94
N ALA A 163 -10.75 -2.35 -14.85
CA ALA A 163 -10.14 -2.80 -13.60
C ALA A 163 -9.39 -4.13 -13.81
N SER A 164 -8.20 -4.21 -13.24
CA SER A 164 -7.34 -5.40 -13.24
C SER A 164 -6.79 -5.63 -11.84
N VAL A 165 -6.38 -6.86 -11.57
CA VAL A 165 -5.69 -7.22 -10.33
C VAL A 165 -4.30 -7.76 -10.64
N LEU A 166 -3.38 -7.52 -9.71
CA LEU A 166 -1.96 -7.83 -9.86
C LEU A 166 -1.60 -9.26 -9.44
N GLY A 167 -2.61 -10.09 -9.13
CA GLY A 167 -2.41 -11.47 -8.69
C GLY A 167 -1.85 -11.59 -7.27
N ARG A 168 -1.35 -12.78 -6.94
CA ARG A 168 -0.85 -13.09 -5.59
C ARG A 168 0.37 -12.23 -5.27
N GLY A 169 0.35 -11.59 -4.10
CA GLY A 169 1.38 -10.62 -3.72
C GLY A 169 1.21 -9.25 -4.35
N GLY A 170 0.08 -9.00 -5.03
CA GLY A 170 -0.17 -7.76 -5.75
C GLY A 170 0.00 -6.49 -4.89
N SER A 171 -0.40 -6.48 -3.62
CA SER A 171 -0.19 -5.30 -2.75
C SER A 171 1.29 -5.07 -2.41
N ASP A 172 2.10 -6.13 -2.27
CA ASP A 172 3.55 -5.99 -2.08
C ASP A 172 4.18 -5.44 -3.37
N LEU A 173 3.77 -5.97 -4.53
CA LEU A 173 4.20 -5.49 -5.85
C LEU A 173 3.80 -4.03 -6.09
N THR A 174 2.59 -3.61 -5.71
CA THR A 174 2.16 -2.21 -5.77
C THR A 174 3.10 -1.31 -4.96
N ALA A 175 3.48 -1.73 -3.74
CA ALA A 175 4.36 -0.93 -2.90
C ALA A 175 5.78 -0.81 -3.48
N LEU A 176 6.32 -1.90 -4.03
CA LEU A 176 7.62 -1.88 -4.70
C LEU A 176 7.59 -0.99 -5.95
N PHE A 177 6.55 -1.13 -6.77
CA PHE A 177 6.35 -0.33 -7.96
C PHE A 177 6.21 1.17 -7.66
N LEU A 178 5.43 1.54 -6.64
CA LEU A 178 5.29 2.93 -6.21
C LEU A 178 6.60 3.47 -5.63
N GLY A 179 7.34 2.65 -4.89
CA GLY A 179 8.62 3.04 -4.32
C GLY A 179 9.67 3.33 -5.39
N ASP A 180 9.76 2.48 -6.41
CA ASP A 180 10.62 2.70 -7.58
C ASP A 180 10.21 3.98 -8.34
N ALA A 181 8.93 4.11 -8.69
CA ALA A 181 8.41 5.28 -9.42
C ALA A 181 8.57 6.62 -8.67
N LEU A 182 8.65 6.58 -7.34
CA LEU A 182 8.85 7.76 -6.49
C LEU A 182 10.30 7.95 -6.04
N GLU A 183 11.21 7.05 -6.42
CA GLU A 183 12.59 7.01 -5.92
C GLU A 183 12.60 7.08 -4.38
N ALA A 184 11.71 6.32 -3.75
CA ALA A 184 11.47 6.41 -2.32
C ALA A 184 12.71 5.95 -1.53
N ALA A 185 13.02 6.68 -0.45
CA ALA A 185 14.15 6.37 0.43
C ALA A 185 14.01 5.03 1.17
N GLU A 186 12.78 4.57 1.40
CA GLU A 186 12.50 3.32 2.09
C GLU A 186 11.19 2.70 1.59
N ILE A 187 11.19 1.38 1.45
CA ILE A 187 9.97 0.57 1.25
C ILE A 187 9.91 -0.46 2.38
N ARG A 188 8.84 -0.42 3.18
CA ARG A 188 8.64 -1.34 4.31
C ARG A 188 7.38 -2.16 4.09
N LEU A 189 7.55 -3.48 3.98
CA LEU A 189 6.45 -4.44 3.93
C LEU A 189 6.08 -4.86 5.36
N ILE A 190 5.05 -4.24 5.93
CA ILE A 190 4.59 -4.47 7.30
C ILE A 190 3.71 -5.73 7.33
N LYS A 191 4.17 -6.73 8.09
CA LYS A 191 3.57 -8.06 8.22
C LYS A 191 3.42 -8.40 9.70
N ASP A 192 2.65 -9.45 9.98
CA ASP A 192 2.40 -10.03 11.32
C ASP A 192 3.52 -10.98 11.79
N VAL A 193 4.69 -10.92 11.17
CA VAL A 193 5.87 -11.71 11.52
C VAL A 193 7.05 -10.76 11.77
N ASP A 194 7.89 -11.09 12.75
CA ASP A 194 9.02 -10.24 13.19
C ASP A 194 10.16 -10.15 12.16
N GLY A 195 10.06 -10.83 11.02
CA GLY A 195 11.01 -10.76 9.92
C GLY A 195 11.11 -12.05 9.13
N ILE A 196 12.17 -12.15 8.32
CA ILE A 196 12.54 -13.40 7.64
C ILE A 196 13.41 -14.21 8.59
N PHE A 197 13.12 -15.50 8.71
CA PHE A 197 13.83 -16.42 9.59
C PHE A 197 14.66 -17.41 8.77
N PRO A 198 15.81 -17.90 9.29
CA PRO A 198 16.57 -18.97 8.65
C PRO A 198 15.77 -20.28 8.45
N SER A 199 14.73 -20.50 9.27
CA SER A 199 13.79 -21.62 9.21
C SER A 199 12.43 -21.22 9.78
N ASP A 200 11.33 -21.89 9.41
CA ASP A 200 9.98 -21.57 9.92
C ASP A 200 9.95 -21.66 11.46
N PRO A 201 9.78 -20.53 12.17
CA PRO A 201 9.87 -20.49 13.63
C PRO A 201 8.73 -21.27 14.31
N ARG A 202 7.65 -21.60 13.58
CA ARG A 202 6.56 -22.44 14.10
C ARG A 202 6.87 -23.92 14.12
N LYS A 203 7.94 -24.36 13.43
CA LYS A 203 8.27 -25.78 13.19
C LYS A 203 9.55 -26.26 13.90
N GLY A 204 10.18 -25.43 14.73
CA GLY A 204 11.48 -25.78 15.32
C GLY A 204 11.90 -24.91 16.52
N SER A 205 13.18 -24.99 16.86
CA SER A 205 13.82 -24.20 17.92
C SER A 205 13.82 -22.70 17.60
N ALA A 206 13.75 -21.85 18.63
CA ALA A 206 13.76 -20.40 18.48
C ALA A 206 15.00 -19.93 17.70
N VAL A 207 14.78 -19.36 16.52
CA VAL A 207 15.83 -18.75 15.69
C VAL A 207 15.54 -17.25 15.60
N ALA A 208 16.56 -16.42 15.72
CA ALA A 208 16.39 -14.98 15.53
C ALA A 208 16.13 -14.65 14.05
N PRO A 209 15.32 -13.64 13.75
CA PRO A 209 15.15 -13.16 12.38
C PRO A 209 16.44 -12.53 11.86
N PHE A 210 16.62 -12.50 10.53
CA PHE A 210 17.71 -11.76 9.91
C PHE A 210 17.57 -10.27 10.21
N ARG A 211 18.68 -9.64 10.65
CA ARG A 211 18.74 -8.18 10.81
C ARG A 211 18.82 -7.47 9.47
N GLU A 212 19.62 -8.02 8.56
CA GLU A 212 19.82 -7.54 7.20
C GLU A 212 19.93 -8.76 6.27
N LEU A 213 19.37 -8.64 5.08
CA LEU A 213 19.36 -9.71 4.09
C LEU A 213 19.36 -9.09 2.69
N SER A 214 20.16 -9.65 1.77
CA SER A 214 20.07 -9.24 0.37
C SER A 214 18.72 -9.65 -0.22
N TRP A 215 18.24 -8.90 -1.21
CA TRP A 215 16.97 -9.19 -1.88
C TRP A 215 16.93 -10.60 -2.48
N ASP A 216 18.00 -11.02 -3.16
CA ASP A 216 18.09 -12.37 -3.74
C ASP A 216 17.93 -13.46 -2.68
N ARG A 217 18.57 -13.26 -1.52
CA ARG A 217 18.46 -14.22 -0.42
C ARG A 217 17.08 -14.17 0.23
N ALA A 218 16.47 -12.99 0.36
CA ALA A 218 15.11 -12.82 0.86
C ALA A 218 14.08 -13.53 -0.03
N ARG A 219 14.24 -13.50 -1.36
CA ARG A 219 13.39 -14.25 -2.29
C ARG A 219 13.57 -15.75 -2.19
N GLU A 220 14.80 -16.22 -1.98
CA GLU A 220 15.11 -17.65 -1.87
C GLU A 220 14.48 -18.27 -0.60
N ILE A 221 14.55 -17.58 0.54
CA ILE A 221 14.18 -18.15 1.85
C ILE A 221 12.91 -17.55 2.48
N GLY A 222 12.39 -16.45 1.93
CA GLY A 222 11.27 -15.71 2.51
C GLY A 222 9.93 -16.45 2.48
N GLY A 223 9.79 -17.47 1.63
CA GLY A 223 8.55 -18.26 1.55
C GLY A 223 7.31 -17.38 1.35
N GLY A 224 6.28 -17.52 2.19
CA GLY A 224 5.07 -16.69 2.11
C GLY A 224 5.27 -15.22 2.50
N VAL A 225 6.42 -14.88 3.10
CA VAL A 225 6.75 -13.51 3.53
C VAL A 225 7.16 -12.65 2.35
N VAL A 226 7.93 -13.18 1.39
CA VAL A 226 8.31 -12.48 0.16
C VAL A 226 7.65 -13.17 -1.02
N GLN A 227 6.67 -12.51 -1.63
CA GLN A 227 5.92 -13.09 -2.73
C GLN A 227 6.77 -13.04 -4.01
N PRO A 228 6.93 -14.13 -4.78
CA PRO A 228 7.84 -14.16 -5.92
C PRO A 228 7.55 -13.12 -7.02
N LYS A 229 6.30 -12.65 -7.13
CA LYS A 229 5.90 -11.63 -8.10
C LYS A 229 6.31 -10.22 -7.69
N ALA A 230 6.43 -9.96 -6.39
CA ALA A 230 6.98 -8.73 -5.82
C ALA A 230 8.51 -8.77 -5.94
#